data_AF-A0A8X7XRR2-F1
#
_entry.id   AF-A0A8X7XRR2-F1
#
_cell.length_a   1.000
_cell.length_b   1.000
_cell.length_c   1.000
_cell.angle_alpha   90.00
_cell.angle_beta   90.00
_cell.angle_gamma   90.00
#
_symmetry.space_group_name_H-M   'P 1'
#
loop_
_entity.id
_entity.type
_entity.pdbx_description
1 polymer ?
#
loop_
_entity_poly.entity_id
_entity_poly.type
_entity_poly.pdbx_seq_one_letter_code
_entity_poly.pdbx_strand_id
1 'polypeptide(L)'
;MTSMNVKPRIISSNGSDSSKDSVGHDKIWDWSKNRKVKGCDFEKLGGGGDVKDLLNGSWVVVVGDSQARLLVQSLLSLILDEKRMGMIMGNLFKRHNDYEIVVDDIGMKLDFVWAPYVVNLTNLMVGFKQNRTYPDVLVIGAGLWHMLHVNNASDYDIALENLRSSVVSLLPFSPELGTDGPVKGSVSVRSPYLFWLGMPMLINEMLNTEEKREKINDKIWHAYYGALHNSRILRSYGGPLLLLDIQSLSWNCGPRCTNDGMHYDGTVYEAVVHILLNALLIESHQKLGST
;
A
#
# COMPACT_ATOMS: atom_id res chain seq x y z
N MET A 1 -17.19 3.44 -12.61
CA MET A 1 -16.00 3.25 -11.75
C MET A 1 -16.20 3.99 -10.43
N THR A 2 -16.97 3.44 -9.50
CA THR A 2 -17.23 4.07 -8.19
C THR A 2 -17.59 2.99 -7.17
N SER A 3 -16.59 2.28 -6.62
CA SER A 3 -16.77 1.58 -5.34
C SER A 3 -15.49 1.09 -4.64
N MET A 4 -14.35 1.76 -4.80
CA MET A 4 -13.18 1.46 -3.92
C MET A 4 -13.25 2.20 -2.57
N ASN A 5 -14.39 2.83 -2.26
CA ASN A 5 -14.71 3.44 -0.96
C ASN A 5 -15.34 2.45 0.02
N VAL A 6 -15.07 1.16 -0.17
CA VAL A 6 -15.47 0.10 0.74
C VAL A 6 -14.31 -0.19 1.67
N LYS A 7 -14.52 0.09 2.95
CA LYS A 7 -13.52 -0.12 3.99
C LYS A 7 -13.90 -1.33 4.82
N PRO A 8 -12.98 -2.28 5.05
CA PRO A 8 -13.19 -3.28 6.08
C PRO A 8 -13.32 -2.61 7.46
N ARG A 9 -14.13 -3.22 8.32
CA ARG A 9 -14.32 -2.81 9.70
C ARG A 9 -13.55 -3.75 10.61
N ILE A 10 -12.77 -3.19 11.53
CA ILE A 10 -12.15 -3.97 12.60
C ILE A 10 -13.19 -4.26 13.69
N ILE A 11 -13.27 -5.52 14.11
CA ILE A 11 -14.13 -6.02 15.16
C ILE A 11 -13.23 -6.47 16.31
N SER A 12 -13.49 -5.97 17.52
CA SER A 12 -12.93 -6.54 18.74
C SER A 12 -13.84 -7.68 19.20
N SER A 13 -13.33 -8.89 19.33
CA SER A 13 -14.06 -9.94 20.03
C SER A 13 -13.83 -9.81 21.55
N ASN A 14 -14.90 -9.92 22.33
CA ASN A 14 -14.80 -10.13 23.77
C ASN A 14 -14.71 -11.65 23.98
N GLY A 15 -13.50 -12.20 24.03
CA GLY A 15 -13.29 -13.52 24.61
C GLY A 15 -13.63 -13.46 26.09
N SER A 16 -14.80 -13.96 26.48
CA SER A 16 -15.10 -14.23 27.87
C SER A 16 -14.42 -15.54 28.26
N ASP A 17 -13.15 -15.48 28.63
CA ASP A 17 -12.55 -16.56 29.41
C ASP A 17 -11.82 -15.98 30.61
N SER A 18 -12.37 -16.30 31.79
CA SER A 18 -11.86 -15.88 33.07
C SER A 18 -10.62 -16.67 33.42
N SER A 19 -9.45 -16.21 32.96
CA SER A 19 -8.19 -16.50 33.62
C SER A 19 -7.24 -15.31 33.44
N LYS A 20 -6.67 -14.87 34.56
CA LYS A 20 -5.74 -13.73 34.61
C LYS A 20 -4.46 -14.12 33.87
N ASP A 21 -4.25 -13.56 32.68
CA ASP A 21 -3.01 -12.93 32.23
C ASP A 21 -3.16 -12.50 30.75
N SER A 22 -2.93 -11.21 30.48
CA SER A 22 -3.04 -10.52 29.18
C SER A 22 -4.37 -10.75 28.42
N VAL A 23 -5.29 -9.79 28.49
CA VAL A 23 -6.47 -9.74 27.61
C VAL A 23 -6.02 -9.50 26.17
N GLY A 24 -5.67 -10.59 25.47
CA GLY A 24 -5.49 -10.59 24.03
C GLY A 24 -6.84 -10.37 23.38
N HIS A 25 -7.07 -9.17 22.86
CA HIS A 25 -8.22 -8.94 22.00
C HIS A 25 -7.89 -9.50 20.61
N ASP A 26 -8.53 -10.59 20.21
CA ASP A 26 -8.49 -11.02 18.81
C ASP A 26 -9.14 -9.94 17.94
N LYS A 27 -8.30 -9.29 17.13
CA LYS A 27 -8.68 -8.21 16.22
C LYS A 27 -8.95 -8.81 14.84
N ILE A 28 -10.20 -8.76 14.43
CA ILE A 28 -10.66 -9.34 13.16
C ILE A 28 -11.11 -8.20 12.25
N TRP A 29 -11.00 -8.37 10.93
CA TRP A 29 -11.61 -7.46 9.97
C TRP A 29 -12.62 -8.18 9.07
N ASP A 30 -13.66 -7.46 8.65
CA ASP A 30 -14.66 -7.92 7.68
C ASP A 30 -15.11 -6.76 6.76
N TRP A 31 -15.56 -7.08 5.54
CA TRP A 31 -16.13 -6.09 4.63
C TRP A 31 -17.42 -5.50 5.20
N SER A 32 -17.66 -4.21 4.97
CA SER A 32 -18.88 -3.55 5.46
C SER A 32 -20.13 -4.20 4.86
N LYS A 33 -21.11 -4.59 5.69
CA LYS A 33 -22.31 -5.33 5.25
C LYS A 33 -23.38 -4.45 4.57
N ASN A 34 -23.05 -3.22 4.17
CA ASN A 34 -24.03 -2.33 3.54
C ASN A 34 -24.36 -2.79 2.11
N ARG A 35 -25.51 -2.35 1.57
CA ARG A 35 -25.98 -2.78 0.24
C ARG A 35 -25.03 -2.41 -0.91
N LYS A 36 -24.34 -1.27 -0.84
CA LYS A 36 -23.39 -0.84 -1.87
C LYS A 36 -22.18 -1.77 -1.92
N VAL A 37 -21.65 -2.12 -0.74
CA VAL A 37 -20.49 -3.01 -0.59
C VAL A 37 -20.84 -4.42 -1.03
N LYS A 38 -22.01 -4.92 -0.60
CA LYS A 38 -22.50 -6.23 -1.00
C LYS A 38 -22.66 -6.36 -2.52
N GLY A 39 -23.08 -5.30 -3.21
CA GLY A 39 -23.20 -5.31 -4.68
C GLY A 39 -21.87 -5.16 -5.43
N CYS A 40 -20.75 -5.07 -4.73
CA CYS A 40 -19.41 -5.04 -5.35
C CYS A 40 -18.70 -6.39 -5.28
N ASP A 41 -19.29 -7.37 -4.59
CA ASP A 41 -18.77 -8.73 -4.46
C ASP A 41 -17.28 -8.78 -4.06
N PHE A 42 -16.88 -7.90 -3.12
CA PHE A 42 -15.53 -7.91 -2.59
C PHE A 42 -15.25 -9.21 -1.83
N GLU A 43 -14.12 -9.83 -2.16
CA GLU A 43 -13.74 -11.13 -1.62
C GLU A 43 -12.74 -10.97 -0.48
N LYS A 44 -12.93 -11.77 0.57
CA LYS A 44 -11.87 -12.02 1.55
C LYS A 44 -11.11 -13.23 1.04
N LEU A 45 -10.05 -12.98 0.28
CA LEU A 45 -9.28 -14.04 -0.37
C LEU A 45 -8.66 -14.94 0.69
N GLY A 46 -9.05 -16.22 0.64
CA GLY A 46 -8.64 -17.22 1.61
C GLY A 46 -7.18 -17.62 1.47
N GLY A 47 -6.64 -18.28 2.50
CA GLY A 47 -5.21 -18.58 2.61
C GLY A 47 -4.62 -19.29 1.39
N GLY A 48 -3.49 -18.77 0.90
CA GLY A 48 -2.62 -19.38 -0.09
C GLY A 48 -3.16 -19.34 -1.52
N GLY A 49 -4.15 -20.19 -1.84
CA GLY A 49 -4.53 -20.54 -3.22
C GLY A 49 -4.91 -19.34 -4.09
N ASP A 50 -5.96 -18.62 -3.72
CA ASP A 50 -6.50 -17.52 -4.55
C ASP A 50 -5.50 -16.37 -4.73
N VAL A 51 -4.76 -16.04 -3.67
CA VAL A 51 -3.73 -14.97 -3.69
C VAL A 51 -2.53 -15.40 -4.55
N LYS A 52 -2.12 -16.67 -4.44
CA LYS A 52 -1.05 -17.26 -5.24
C LYS A 52 -1.39 -17.26 -6.73
N ASP A 53 -2.61 -17.64 -7.08
CA ASP A 53 -3.08 -17.63 -8.47
C ASP A 53 -3.12 -16.21 -9.04
N LEU A 54 -3.62 -15.25 -8.26
CA LEU A 54 -3.69 -13.85 -8.68
C LEU A 54 -2.31 -13.22 -8.93
N LEU A 55 -1.30 -13.62 -8.16
CA LEU A 55 0.05 -13.05 -8.21
C LEU A 55 1.06 -13.94 -8.96
N ASN A 56 0.60 -15.01 -9.60
CA ASN A 56 1.45 -15.95 -10.32
C ASN A 56 2.24 -15.25 -11.44
N GLY A 57 3.57 -15.41 -11.41
CA GLY A 57 4.52 -14.81 -12.34
C GLY A 57 4.64 -13.29 -12.25
N SER A 58 4.05 -12.66 -11.23
CA SER A 58 4.03 -11.20 -11.10
C SER A 58 5.29 -10.65 -10.43
N TRP A 59 5.65 -9.43 -10.82
CA TRP A 59 6.63 -8.62 -10.09
C TRP A 59 5.92 -7.53 -9.28
N VAL A 60 5.98 -7.66 -7.95
CA VAL A 60 5.41 -6.72 -6.99
C VAL A 60 6.52 -5.89 -6.36
N VAL A 61 6.41 -4.57 -6.44
CA VAL A 61 7.36 -3.64 -5.83
C VAL A 61 6.64 -2.78 -4.80
N VAL A 62 7.15 -2.78 -3.57
CA VAL A 62 6.64 -1.97 -2.46
C VAL A 62 7.74 -1.05 -1.96
N VAL A 63 7.46 0.25 -1.89
CA VAL A 63 8.48 1.27 -1.70
C VAL A 63 8.02 2.26 -0.64
N GLY A 64 8.84 2.50 0.37
CA GLY A 64 8.49 3.47 1.40
C GLY A 64 9.27 3.31 2.70
N ASP A 65 8.59 3.66 3.79
CA ASP A 65 9.11 3.57 5.15
C ASP A 65 8.64 2.29 5.88
N SER A 66 8.58 2.32 7.22
CA SER A 66 8.17 1.17 8.03
C SER A 66 6.72 0.75 7.79
N GLN A 67 5.84 1.66 7.36
CA GLN A 67 4.44 1.35 7.04
C GLN A 67 4.36 0.45 5.79
N ALA A 68 5.16 0.78 4.77
CA ALA A 68 5.27 -0.03 3.55
C ALA A 68 5.87 -1.41 3.85
N ARG A 69 6.83 -1.50 4.78
CA ARG A 69 7.37 -2.79 5.23
C ARG A 69 6.31 -3.66 5.91
N LEU A 70 5.42 -3.08 6.72
CA LEU A 70 4.33 -3.81 7.36
C LEU A 70 3.29 -4.32 6.35
N LEU A 71 3.03 -3.55 5.28
CA LEU A 71 2.24 -4.04 4.14
C LEU A 71 2.86 -5.29 3.50
N VAL A 72 4.18 -5.28 3.29
CA VAL A 72 4.92 -6.44 2.73
C VAL A 72 4.79 -7.65 3.65
N GLN A 73 4.94 -7.48 4.97
CA GLN A 73 4.74 -8.56 5.93
C GLN A 73 3.34 -9.16 5.77
N SER A 74 2.29 -8.32 5.77
CA SER A 74 0.91 -8.80 5.63
C SER A 74 0.63 -9.49 4.30
N LEU A 75 1.22 -9.03 3.20
CA LEU A 75 1.09 -9.68 1.90
C LEU A 75 1.74 -11.07 1.91
N LEU A 76 2.98 -11.15 2.40
CA LEU A 76 3.72 -12.41 2.45
C LEU A 76 3.05 -13.41 3.41
N SER A 77 2.44 -12.97 4.51
CA SER A 77 1.66 -13.84 5.41
C SER A 77 0.46 -14.53 4.74
N LEU A 78 -0.06 -13.99 3.63
CA LEU A 78 -1.14 -14.63 2.87
C LEU A 78 -0.63 -15.68 1.87
N ILE A 79 0.66 -15.61 1.51
CA ILE A 79 1.28 -16.40 0.44
C ILE A 79 2.15 -17.51 1.02
N LEU A 80 2.94 -17.19 2.04
CA LEU A 80 3.92 -18.08 2.65
C LEU A 80 3.30 -18.81 3.84
N ASP A 81 3.70 -20.07 4.04
CA ASP A 81 3.39 -20.79 5.27
C ASP A 81 4.13 -20.18 6.48
N GLU A 82 3.68 -20.53 7.69
CA GLU A 82 4.22 -20.02 8.95
C GLU A 82 5.73 -20.25 9.10
N LYS A 83 6.24 -21.39 8.61
CA LYS A 83 7.66 -21.73 8.68
C LYS A 83 8.49 -20.80 7.78
N ARG A 84 8.07 -20.63 6.52
CA ARG A 84 8.73 -19.71 5.57
C ARG A 84 8.65 -18.27 6.07
N MET A 85 7.50 -17.86 6.62
CA MET A 85 7.37 -16.55 7.27
C MET A 85 8.41 -16.40 8.39
N GLY A 86 8.50 -17.36 9.31
CA GLY A 86 9.47 -17.33 10.41
C GLY A 86 10.93 -17.19 9.96
N MET A 87 11.28 -17.81 8.83
CA MET A 87 12.64 -17.72 8.25
C MET A 87 12.98 -16.35 7.67
N ILE A 88 12.00 -15.61 7.14
CA ILE A 88 12.24 -14.33 6.46
C ILE A 88 12.16 -13.12 7.40
N MET A 89 11.47 -13.23 8.54
CA MET A 89 11.18 -12.10 9.41
C MET A 89 12.44 -11.33 9.84
N GLY A 90 13.52 -12.02 10.17
CA GLY A 90 14.78 -11.38 10.56
C GLY A 90 15.38 -10.51 9.46
N ASN A 91 15.33 -10.97 8.20
CA ASN A 91 15.84 -10.23 7.05
C ASN A 91 14.89 -9.09 6.64
N LEU A 92 13.58 -9.35 6.61
CA LEU A 92 12.56 -8.37 6.26
C LEU A 92 12.60 -7.15 7.20
N PHE A 93 12.83 -7.37 8.49
CA PHE A 93 12.88 -6.32 9.51
C PHE A 93 14.28 -5.77 9.80
N LYS A 94 15.27 -6.10 8.96
CA LYS A 94 16.59 -5.45 9.05
C LYS A 94 16.43 -3.94 8.86
N ARG A 95 16.87 -3.18 9.86
CA ARG A 95 16.58 -1.75 9.99
C ARG A 95 17.02 -0.96 8.75
N HIS A 96 16.09 -0.23 8.14
CA HIS A 96 16.34 0.66 6.99
C HIS A 96 17.03 -0.03 5.81
N ASN A 97 16.79 -1.33 5.61
CA ASN A 97 17.32 -2.08 4.48
C ASN A 97 16.20 -2.42 3.49
N ASP A 98 16.60 -2.54 2.24
CA ASP A 98 15.81 -3.20 1.19
C ASP A 98 15.68 -4.69 1.50
N TYR A 99 14.66 -5.31 0.91
CA TYR A 99 14.41 -6.74 1.04
C TYR A 99 13.86 -7.29 -0.28
N GLU A 100 14.32 -8.46 -0.69
CA GLU A 100 13.89 -9.12 -1.93
C GLU A 100 13.56 -10.58 -1.61
N ILE A 101 12.50 -11.10 -2.25
CA ILE A 101 12.16 -12.51 -2.23
C ILE A 101 11.58 -12.95 -3.56
N VAL A 102 11.95 -14.15 -4.00
CA VAL A 102 11.23 -14.89 -5.04
C VAL A 102 10.44 -16.00 -4.37
N VAL A 103 9.15 -16.07 -4.67
CA VAL A 103 8.24 -17.13 -4.21
C VAL A 103 8.17 -18.18 -5.32
N ASP A 104 9.14 -19.10 -5.30
CA ASP A 104 9.40 -20.04 -6.40
C ASP A 104 8.19 -20.84 -6.86
N ASP A 105 7.28 -21.21 -5.93
CA ASP A 105 6.09 -22.00 -6.23
C ASP A 105 5.07 -21.28 -7.15
N ILE A 106 5.13 -19.96 -7.22
CA ILE A 106 4.28 -19.14 -8.10
C ILE A 106 5.08 -18.20 -9.00
N GLY A 107 6.41 -18.30 -9.02
CA GLY A 107 7.28 -17.38 -9.78
C GLY A 107 7.09 -15.89 -9.45
N MET A 108 6.47 -15.55 -8.31
CA MET A 108 6.26 -14.15 -7.91
C MET A 108 7.56 -13.59 -7.37
N LYS A 109 7.95 -12.41 -7.86
CA LYS A 109 9.03 -11.61 -7.29
C LYS A 109 8.44 -10.49 -6.45
N LEU A 110 8.94 -10.30 -5.23
CA LEU A 110 8.63 -9.16 -4.38
C LEU A 110 9.89 -8.40 -3.99
N ASP A 111 9.92 -7.11 -4.32
CA ASP A 111 10.95 -6.17 -3.85
C ASP A 111 10.34 -5.15 -2.89
N PHE A 112 10.92 -5.07 -1.69
CA PHE A 112 10.75 -3.97 -0.77
C PHE A 112 11.94 -3.02 -0.85
N VAL A 113 11.69 -1.74 -1.14
CA VAL A 113 12.71 -0.70 -1.20
C VAL A 113 12.50 0.31 -0.08
N TRP A 114 13.50 0.46 0.79
CA TRP A 114 13.52 1.47 1.84
C TRP A 114 13.78 2.85 1.23
N ALA A 115 12.72 3.62 1.08
CA ALA A 115 12.71 4.91 0.40
C ALA A 115 11.74 5.85 1.13
N PRO A 116 12.13 6.35 2.30
CA PRO A 116 11.21 7.01 3.22
C PRO A 116 10.89 8.47 2.84
N TYR A 117 11.50 9.01 1.78
CA TYR A 117 11.24 10.35 1.26
C TYR A 117 10.67 10.29 -0.15
N VAL A 118 9.77 11.23 -0.47
CA VAL A 118 9.12 11.32 -1.79
C VAL A 118 10.13 11.45 -2.94
N VAL A 119 11.26 12.16 -2.72
CA VAL A 119 12.34 12.25 -3.71
C VAL A 119 12.96 10.90 -4.05
N ASN A 120 13.01 9.94 -3.10
CA ASN A 120 13.49 8.60 -3.38
C ASN A 120 12.52 7.87 -4.33
N LEU A 121 11.22 8.03 -4.10
CA LEU A 121 10.17 7.48 -4.97
C LEU A 121 10.32 8.04 -6.40
N THR A 122 10.54 9.35 -6.54
CA THR A 122 10.75 10.01 -7.83
C THR A 122 11.96 9.42 -8.57
N ASN A 123 13.10 9.28 -7.89
CA ASN A 123 14.30 8.70 -8.47
C ASN A 123 14.08 7.26 -8.94
N LEU A 124 13.30 6.47 -8.18
CA LEU A 124 12.93 5.11 -8.59
C LEU A 124 12.08 5.11 -9.86
N MET A 125 11.11 6.02 -9.99
CA MET A 125 10.29 6.13 -11.21
C MET A 125 11.15 6.47 -12.42
N VAL A 126 12.12 7.38 -12.27
CA VAL A 126 13.10 7.70 -13.31
C VAL A 126 13.91 6.47 -13.70
N GLY A 127 14.34 5.66 -12.72
CA GLY A 127 15.05 4.40 -12.95
C GLY A 127 14.23 3.40 -13.76
N PHE A 128 12.96 3.17 -13.41
CA PHE A 128 12.07 2.28 -14.17
C PHE A 128 11.91 2.73 -15.62
N LYS A 129 11.74 4.04 -15.84
CA LYS A 129 11.62 4.61 -17.17
C LYS A 129 12.89 4.42 -18.01
N GLN A 130 14.06 4.68 -17.42
CA GLN A 130 15.35 4.56 -18.10
C GLN A 130 15.65 3.11 -18.47
N ASN A 131 15.39 2.17 -17.56
CA ASN A 131 15.66 0.75 -17.75
C ASN A 131 14.58 0.05 -18.60
N ARG A 132 13.43 0.70 -18.82
CA ARG A 132 12.24 0.13 -19.48
C ARG A 132 11.75 -1.15 -18.80
N THR A 133 11.91 -1.22 -17.48
CA THR A 133 11.48 -2.33 -16.63
C THR A 133 10.43 -1.81 -15.67
N TYR A 134 9.23 -2.38 -15.74
CA TYR A 134 8.09 -1.95 -14.94
C TYR A 134 7.56 -3.15 -14.14
N PRO A 135 7.25 -2.98 -12.84
CA PRO A 135 6.58 -4.03 -12.08
C PRO A 135 5.13 -4.20 -12.56
N ASP A 136 4.54 -5.36 -12.28
CA ASP A 136 3.10 -5.55 -12.49
C ASP A 136 2.30 -4.76 -11.44
N VAL A 137 2.81 -4.68 -10.22
CA VAL A 137 2.19 -3.97 -9.10
C VAL A 137 3.22 -3.08 -8.43
N LEU A 138 2.92 -1.79 -8.29
CA LEU A 138 3.73 -0.82 -7.58
C LEU A 138 2.92 -0.16 -6.47
N VAL A 139 3.37 -0.36 -5.23
CA VAL A 139 2.86 0.34 -4.05
C VAL A 139 3.93 1.29 -3.56
N ILE A 140 3.63 2.58 -3.51
CA ILE A 140 4.54 3.60 -3.00
C ILE A 140 3.90 4.35 -1.85
N GLY A 141 4.67 4.75 -0.86
CA GLY A 141 4.17 5.60 0.23
C GLY A 141 5.29 6.19 1.05
N ALA A 142 5.18 7.47 1.35
CA ALA A 142 6.13 8.19 2.19
C ALA A 142 5.41 9.32 2.91
N GLY A 143 5.88 9.71 4.08
CA GLY A 143 5.37 10.89 4.77
C GLY A 143 5.75 10.96 6.25
N LEU A 144 5.60 9.87 7.00
CA LEU A 144 5.90 9.87 8.43
C LEU A 144 7.38 10.19 8.72
N TRP A 145 8.27 9.62 7.93
CA TRP A 145 9.71 9.89 8.06
C TRP A 145 10.08 11.33 7.68
N HIS A 146 9.41 11.88 6.66
CA HIS A 146 9.58 13.29 6.27
C HIS A 146 9.04 14.23 7.36
N MET A 147 7.89 13.93 7.97
CA MET A 147 7.37 14.66 9.13
C MET A 147 8.38 14.66 10.29
N LEU A 148 8.94 13.50 10.62
CA LEU A 148 9.87 13.37 11.75
C LEU A 148 11.20 14.11 11.52
N HIS A 149 11.76 14.02 10.31
CA HIS A 149 13.14 14.46 10.08
C HIS A 149 13.27 15.79 9.34
N VAL A 150 12.28 16.17 8.54
CA VAL A 150 12.30 17.44 7.77
C VAL A 150 11.25 18.40 8.32
N ASN A 151 10.05 17.90 8.62
CA ASN A 151 8.95 18.66 9.20
C ASN A 151 8.54 19.90 8.37
N ASN A 152 8.58 19.78 7.04
CA ASN A 152 8.15 20.84 6.12
C ASN A 152 7.12 20.31 5.12
N ALA A 153 5.85 20.70 5.30
CA ALA A 153 4.77 20.26 4.42
C ALA A 153 4.84 20.90 3.02
N SER A 154 5.39 22.11 2.89
CA SER A 154 5.57 22.78 1.60
C SER A 154 6.63 22.10 0.74
N ASP A 155 7.75 21.70 1.34
CA ASP A 155 8.78 20.92 0.63
C ASP A 155 8.22 19.56 0.19
N TYR A 156 7.42 18.93 1.06
CA TYR A 156 6.76 17.67 0.77
C TYR A 156 5.75 17.79 -0.39
N ASP A 157 4.99 18.89 -0.46
CA ASP A 157 4.05 19.20 -1.55
C ASP A 157 4.76 19.29 -2.91
N ILE A 158 5.84 20.08 -2.98
CA ILE A 158 6.67 20.22 -4.19
C ILE A 158 7.25 18.86 -4.62
N ALA A 159 7.70 18.05 -3.65
CA ALA A 159 8.22 16.72 -3.94
C ALA A 159 7.14 15.79 -4.53
N LEU A 160 5.90 15.88 -4.06
CA LEU A 160 4.78 15.10 -4.58
C LEU A 160 4.38 15.51 -6.01
N GLU A 161 4.44 16.80 -6.35
CA GLU A 161 4.21 17.26 -7.72
C GLU A 161 5.23 16.68 -8.71
N ASN A 162 6.51 16.66 -8.31
CA ASN A 162 7.59 16.05 -9.09
C ASN A 162 7.39 14.53 -9.24
N LEU A 163 7.00 13.86 -8.15
CA LEU A 163 6.68 12.43 -8.18
C LEU A 163 5.52 12.16 -9.13
N ARG A 164 4.42 12.91 -9.02
CA ARG A 164 3.25 12.76 -9.90
C ARG A 164 3.65 12.84 -11.37
N SER A 165 4.45 13.84 -11.74
CA SER A 165 4.92 14.01 -13.12
C SER A 165 5.73 12.80 -13.60
N SER A 166 6.58 12.25 -12.72
CA SER A 166 7.37 11.05 -13.02
C SER A 166 6.51 9.81 -13.19
N VAL A 167 5.53 9.59 -12.29
CA VAL A 167 4.57 8.47 -12.35
C VAL A 167 3.72 8.53 -13.62
N VAL A 168 3.19 9.71 -13.98
CA VAL A 168 2.41 9.89 -15.22
C VAL A 168 3.23 9.49 -16.45
N SER A 169 4.54 9.75 -16.42
CA SER A 169 5.43 9.38 -17.52
C SER A 169 5.72 7.88 -17.65
N LEU A 170 5.31 7.06 -16.68
CA LEU A 170 5.35 5.59 -16.76
C LEU A 170 4.09 4.99 -17.40
N LEU A 171 3.01 5.77 -17.52
CA LEU A 171 1.80 5.29 -18.15
C LEU A 171 2.02 5.21 -19.66
N PRO A 172 1.57 4.14 -20.34
CA PRO A 172 1.60 4.09 -21.79
C PRO A 172 0.74 5.24 -22.33
N PHE A 173 1.36 6.11 -23.12
CA PHE A 173 0.61 7.04 -23.94
C PHE A 173 -0.18 6.20 -24.96
N SER A 174 -1.50 6.37 -25.02
CA SER A 174 -2.23 6.01 -26.24
C SER A 174 -1.51 6.73 -27.38
N PRO A 175 -1.10 6.05 -28.47
CA PRO A 175 -0.64 6.80 -29.62
C PRO A 175 -1.82 7.66 -30.06
N GLU A 176 -1.72 8.97 -29.83
CA GLU A 176 -2.46 9.91 -30.66
C GLU A 176 -2.14 9.54 -32.09
N LEU A 177 -3.20 9.35 -32.86
CA LEU A 177 -3.32 9.04 -34.28
C LEU A 177 -2.18 9.66 -35.14
N GLY A 178 -0.98 9.08 -35.06
CA GLY A 178 0.17 9.42 -35.88
C GLY A 178 0.03 8.67 -37.19
N THR A 179 -0.05 9.40 -38.29
CA THR A 179 -0.30 8.95 -39.66
C THR A 179 0.80 8.10 -40.29
N ASP A 180 1.63 7.41 -39.51
CA ASP A 180 2.71 6.57 -40.02
C ASP A 180 2.61 5.14 -39.50
N GLY A 181 2.01 4.28 -40.33
CA GLY A 181 2.29 2.85 -40.54
C GLY A 181 2.39 1.89 -39.34
N PRO A 182 1.94 0.63 -39.48
CA PRO A 182 2.04 -0.33 -38.39
C PRO A 182 3.51 -0.69 -38.12
N VAL A 183 4.07 -0.16 -37.02
CA VAL A 183 5.33 -0.65 -36.47
C VAL A 183 5.10 -2.09 -36.02
N LYS A 184 5.56 -3.05 -36.83
CA LYS A 184 5.61 -4.47 -36.46
C LYS A 184 6.51 -4.61 -35.23
N GLY A 185 5.88 -4.79 -34.06
CA GLY A 185 6.56 -4.94 -32.79
C GLY A 185 5.96 -4.10 -31.67
N SER A 186 4.62 -3.98 -31.59
CA SER A 186 3.95 -3.45 -30.40
C SER A 186 4.10 -4.47 -29.28
N VAL A 187 5.15 -4.33 -28.47
CA VAL A 187 5.17 -4.95 -27.15
C VAL A 187 4.04 -4.29 -26.39
N SER A 188 3.00 -5.04 -26.04
CA SER A 188 1.93 -4.55 -25.17
C SER A 188 2.59 -4.12 -23.85
N VAL A 189 2.84 -2.82 -23.68
CA VAL A 189 3.40 -2.30 -22.43
C VAL A 189 2.26 -2.35 -21.42
N ARG A 190 2.20 -3.45 -20.66
CA ARG A 190 1.26 -3.59 -19.55
C ARG A 190 1.57 -2.49 -18.54
N SER A 191 0.65 -1.55 -18.35
CA SER A 191 0.79 -0.54 -17.30
C SER A 191 0.83 -1.22 -15.93
N PRO A 192 1.74 -0.80 -15.03
CA PRO A 192 1.70 -1.23 -13.64
C PRO A 192 0.38 -0.87 -12.98
N TYR A 193 -0.08 -1.70 -12.04
CA TYR A 193 -1.10 -1.29 -11.08
C TYR A 193 -0.45 -0.41 -10.01
N LEU A 194 -0.92 0.83 -9.92
CA LEU A 194 -0.27 1.87 -9.14
C LEU A 194 -1.08 2.24 -7.90
N PHE A 195 -0.46 2.13 -6.73
CA PHE A 195 -1.08 2.42 -5.43
C PHE A 195 -0.26 3.41 -4.61
N TRP A 196 -0.95 4.26 -3.86
CA TRP A 196 -0.38 5.10 -2.82
C TRP A 196 -0.77 4.55 -1.44
N LEU A 197 0.21 4.17 -0.62
CA LEU A 197 -0.01 3.83 0.78
C LEU A 197 -0.15 5.13 1.58
N GLY A 198 -1.35 5.36 2.11
CA GLY A 198 -1.64 6.51 2.95
C GLY A 198 -0.84 6.49 4.26
N MET A 199 -0.89 7.59 5.01
CA MET A 199 -0.32 7.65 6.36
C MET A 199 -1.38 7.17 7.37
N PRO A 200 -1.00 6.44 8.43
CA PRO A 200 -1.95 6.02 9.44
C PRO A 200 -2.45 7.21 10.26
N MET A 201 -3.52 6.97 11.02
CA MET A 201 -3.86 7.81 12.16
C MET A 201 -2.69 7.83 13.15
N LEU A 202 -2.49 8.97 13.81
CA LEU A 202 -1.47 9.12 14.85
C LEU A 202 -2.12 9.27 16.21
N ILE A 203 -1.48 8.73 17.25
CA ILE A 203 -1.93 8.86 18.64
C ILE A 203 -0.81 9.49 19.44
N ASN A 204 -0.85 10.82 19.55
CA ASN A 204 0.25 11.63 20.09
C ASN A 204 0.67 11.19 21.50
N GLU A 205 -0.29 10.81 22.35
CA GLU A 205 -0.03 10.36 23.73
C GLU A 205 0.80 9.07 23.81
N MET A 206 0.79 8.24 22.74
CA MET A 206 1.51 6.97 22.67
C MET A 206 2.89 7.08 21.99
N LEU A 207 3.21 8.24 21.41
CA LEU A 207 4.52 8.47 20.79
C LEU A 207 5.59 8.48 21.89
N ASN A 208 6.62 7.66 21.70
CA ASN A 208 7.57 7.30 22.75
C ASN A 208 8.70 8.32 23.02
N THR A 209 8.75 9.43 22.29
CA THR A 209 9.79 10.46 22.42
C THR A 209 9.19 11.85 22.28
N GLU A 210 9.74 12.84 22.99
CA GLU A 210 9.35 14.25 22.87
C GLU A 210 9.42 14.74 21.42
N GLU A 211 10.52 14.44 20.72
CA GLU A 211 10.72 14.84 19.31
C GLU A 211 9.57 14.36 18.42
N LYS A 212 9.16 13.09 18.56
CA LYS A 212 8.01 12.57 17.80
C LYS A 212 6.73 13.31 18.16
N ARG A 213 6.46 13.60 19.43
CA ARG A 213 5.23 14.33 19.84
C ARG A 213 5.20 15.74 19.29
N GLU A 214 6.35 16.41 19.23
CA GLU A 214 6.47 17.75 18.69
C GLU A 214 6.36 17.78 17.15
N LYS A 215 6.97 16.82 16.46
CA LYS A 215 7.09 16.82 14.99
C LYS A 215 6.04 15.97 14.26
N ILE A 216 5.42 15.03 14.94
CA ILE A 216 4.42 14.11 14.39
C ILE A 216 3.14 14.29 15.20
N ASN A 217 2.52 15.47 15.06
CA ASN A 217 1.25 15.80 15.70
C ASN A 217 0.14 16.05 14.68
N ASP A 218 -1.10 16.17 15.15
CA ASP A 218 -2.28 16.30 14.31
C ASP A 218 -2.19 17.49 13.36
N LYS A 219 -1.68 18.64 13.81
CA LYS A 219 -1.54 19.83 12.97
C LYS A 219 -0.59 19.57 11.80
N ILE A 220 0.55 18.96 12.07
CA ILE A 220 1.56 18.63 11.04
C ILE A 220 1.01 17.56 10.11
N TRP A 221 0.38 16.51 10.66
CA TRP A 221 -0.23 15.45 9.87
C TRP A 221 -1.29 16.00 8.90
N HIS A 222 -2.16 16.91 9.35
CA HIS A 222 -3.17 17.53 8.48
C HIS A 222 -2.53 18.37 7.36
N ALA A 223 -1.40 19.04 7.63
CA ALA A 223 -0.67 19.77 6.60
C ALA A 223 -0.11 18.84 5.52
N TYR A 224 0.46 17.69 5.90
CA TYR A 224 0.97 16.69 4.96
C TYR A 224 -0.15 15.98 4.19
N TYR A 225 -1.28 15.70 4.87
CA TYR A 225 -2.47 15.16 4.21
C TYR A 225 -3.03 16.16 3.19
N GLY A 226 -3.04 17.45 3.52
CA GLY A 226 -3.40 18.54 2.61
C GLY A 226 -2.47 18.62 1.39
N ALA A 227 -1.16 18.52 1.58
CA ALA A 227 -0.19 18.46 0.49
C ALA A 227 -0.43 17.24 -0.44
N LEU A 228 -0.66 16.06 0.14
CA LEU A 228 -1.02 14.87 -0.64
C LEU A 228 -2.27 15.10 -1.49
N HIS A 229 -3.31 15.70 -0.92
CA HIS A 229 -4.53 16.06 -1.63
C HIS A 229 -4.25 17.06 -2.79
N ASN A 230 -3.53 18.13 -2.50
CA ASN A 230 -3.25 19.22 -3.44
C ASN A 230 -2.39 18.79 -4.62
N SER A 231 -1.45 17.86 -4.41
CA SER A 231 -0.59 17.31 -5.46
C SER A 231 -1.37 16.64 -6.62
N ARG A 232 -2.62 16.22 -6.36
CA ARG A 232 -3.46 15.43 -7.28
C ARG A 232 -2.78 14.15 -7.76
N ILE A 233 -1.94 13.54 -6.94
CA ILE A 233 -1.30 12.26 -7.26
C ILE A 233 -2.29 11.07 -7.18
N LEU A 234 -3.36 11.22 -6.39
CA LEU A 234 -4.37 10.19 -6.17
C LEU A 234 -5.48 10.21 -7.24
N ARG A 235 -5.99 9.04 -7.62
CA ARG A 235 -7.10 8.84 -8.59
C ARG A 235 -8.36 9.60 -8.24
N SER A 236 -8.71 9.68 -6.95
CA SER A 236 -9.86 10.45 -6.46
C SER A 236 -9.78 11.94 -6.80
N TYR A 237 -8.59 12.44 -7.12
CA TYR A 237 -8.31 13.84 -7.46
C TYR A 237 -7.74 13.98 -8.89
N GLY A 238 -7.92 12.98 -9.74
CA GLY A 238 -7.48 12.97 -11.15
C GLY A 238 -6.05 12.48 -11.38
N GLY A 239 -5.39 11.94 -10.36
CA GLY A 239 -4.05 11.36 -10.46
C GLY A 239 -4.02 9.88 -10.86
N PRO A 240 -2.83 9.28 -11.01
CA PRO A 240 -2.70 7.89 -11.45
C PRO A 240 -2.83 6.84 -10.33
N LEU A 241 -2.59 7.21 -9.06
CA LEU A 241 -2.45 6.25 -7.95
C LEU A 241 -3.76 5.96 -7.23
N LEU A 242 -4.08 4.68 -7.01
CA LEU A 242 -5.19 4.32 -6.11
C LEU A 242 -4.75 4.46 -4.64
N LEU A 243 -5.57 5.12 -3.81
CA LEU A 243 -5.28 5.25 -2.39
C LEU A 243 -5.57 3.95 -1.63
N LEU A 244 -4.56 3.47 -0.91
CA LEU A 244 -4.68 2.50 0.18
C LEU A 244 -4.83 3.29 1.50
N ASP A 245 -6.07 3.52 1.90
CA ASP A 245 -6.45 4.43 2.99
C ASP A 245 -6.26 3.79 4.38
N ILE A 246 -4.99 3.63 4.75
CA ILE A 246 -4.62 3.09 6.06
C ILE A 246 -5.05 4.02 7.20
N GLN A 247 -5.15 5.34 6.97
CA GLN A 247 -5.65 6.30 7.95
C GLN A 247 -7.02 5.88 8.48
N SER A 248 -7.95 5.59 7.58
CA SER A 248 -9.31 5.25 7.98
C SER A 248 -9.40 3.88 8.65
N LEU A 249 -8.55 2.94 8.25
CA LEU A 249 -8.51 1.61 8.85
C LEU A 249 -7.91 1.64 10.26
N SER A 250 -6.82 2.38 10.43
CA SER A 250 -6.21 2.62 11.74
C SER A 250 -7.16 3.40 12.67
N TRP A 251 -7.87 4.41 12.16
CA TRP A 251 -8.93 5.11 12.89
C TRP A 251 -10.04 4.16 13.37
N ASN A 252 -10.55 3.31 12.48
CA ASN A 252 -11.60 2.34 12.83
C ASN A 252 -11.13 1.27 13.84
N CYS A 253 -9.83 0.95 13.84
CA CYS A 253 -9.22 0.02 14.79
C CYS A 253 -9.08 0.66 16.18
N GLY A 254 -8.68 1.94 16.20
CA GLY A 254 -8.54 2.74 17.41
C GLY A 254 -7.26 2.45 18.21
N PRO A 255 -7.13 3.07 19.40
CA PRO A 255 -5.87 3.09 20.15
C PRO A 255 -5.36 1.74 20.63
N ARG A 256 -6.24 0.76 20.80
CA ARG A 256 -5.85 -0.60 21.19
C ARG A 256 -5.10 -1.35 20.09
N CYS A 257 -5.07 -0.80 18.88
CA CYS A 257 -4.44 -1.44 17.74
C CYS A 257 -3.02 -1.00 17.46
N THR A 258 -2.40 -0.25 18.36
CA THR A 258 -1.03 0.22 18.22
C THR A 258 -0.39 0.24 19.60
N ASN A 259 0.92 0.02 19.66
CA ASN A 259 1.69 0.11 20.91
C ASN A 259 2.49 1.41 21.02
N ASP A 260 2.68 2.11 19.89
CA ASP A 260 3.54 3.30 19.81
C ASP A 260 2.87 4.50 19.14
N GLY A 261 1.56 4.39 18.85
CA GLY A 261 0.76 5.45 18.27
C GLY A 261 0.93 5.66 16.77
N MET A 262 1.69 4.83 16.06
CA MET A 262 1.92 4.98 14.62
C MET A 262 2.05 3.67 13.83
N HIS A 263 2.50 2.58 14.45
CA HIS A 263 2.52 1.24 13.84
C HIS A 263 1.33 0.46 14.38
N TYR A 264 0.43 0.04 13.48
CA TYR A 264 -0.80 -0.65 13.85
C TYR A 264 -0.64 -2.17 13.78
N ASP A 265 -1.60 -2.93 14.30
CA ASP A 265 -1.57 -4.38 14.21
C ASP A 265 -1.69 -4.90 12.78
N GLY A 266 -1.21 -6.13 12.57
CA GLY A 266 -1.25 -6.83 11.29
C GLY A 266 -2.64 -6.86 10.64
N THR A 267 -3.72 -6.91 11.43
CA THR A 267 -5.10 -6.88 10.92
C THR A 267 -5.40 -5.64 10.08
N VAL A 268 -4.82 -4.47 10.42
CA VAL A 268 -4.99 -3.23 9.64
C VAL A 268 -4.31 -3.36 8.27
N TYR A 269 -3.08 -3.89 8.24
CA TYR A 269 -2.33 -4.07 6.99
C TYR A 269 -2.89 -5.22 6.14
N GLU A 270 -3.39 -6.30 6.76
CA GLU A 270 -4.08 -7.38 6.06
C GLU A 270 -5.34 -6.87 5.34
N ALA A 271 -6.12 -6.02 6.00
CA ALA A 271 -7.25 -5.32 5.41
C ALA A 271 -6.83 -4.43 4.22
N VAL A 272 -5.71 -3.70 4.33
CA VAL A 272 -5.15 -2.91 3.22
C VAL A 272 -4.75 -3.80 2.04
N VAL A 273 -4.07 -4.92 2.31
CA VAL A 273 -3.68 -5.90 1.28
C VAL A 273 -4.90 -6.42 0.56
N HIS A 274 -6.01 -6.70 1.26
CA HIS A 274 -7.23 -7.16 0.61
C HIS A 274 -7.88 -6.11 -0.29
N ILE A 275 -7.78 -4.81 0.04
CA ILE A 275 -8.19 -3.73 -0.88
C ILE A 275 -7.33 -3.76 -2.16
N LEU A 276 -6.01 -3.93 -2.01
CA LEU A 276 -5.09 -4.06 -3.13
C LEU A 276 -5.44 -5.28 -4.00
N LEU A 277 -5.59 -6.46 -3.41
CA LEU A 277 -5.86 -7.70 -4.16
C LEU A 277 -7.21 -7.64 -4.88
N ASN A 278 -8.25 -7.11 -4.24
CA ASN A 278 -9.55 -6.92 -4.91
C ASN A 278 -9.47 -5.92 -6.06
N ALA A 279 -8.64 -4.88 -5.95
CA ALA A 279 -8.39 -3.98 -7.07
C ALA A 279 -7.74 -4.71 -8.26
N LEU A 280 -6.80 -5.63 -8.00
CA LEU A 280 -6.20 -6.47 -9.05
C LEU A 280 -7.22 -7.43 -9.68
N LEU A 281 -8.08 -8.07 -8.87
CA LEU A 281 -9.14 -8.98 -9.35
C LEU A 281 -10.15 -8.28 -10.25
N ILE A 282 -10.64 -7.11 -9.85
CA ILE A 282 -11.62 -6.35 -10.64
C ILE A 282 -11.04 -6.02 -12.02
N GLU A 283 -9.78 -5.60 -12.05
CA GLU A 283 -9.09 -5.22 -13.27
C GLU A 283 -8.74 -6.43 -14.16
N SER A 284 -8.45 -7.60 -13.57
CA SER A 284 -8.21 -8.83 -14.34
C SER A 284 -9.51 -9.31 -15.02
N HIS A 285 -10.64 -9.28 -14.31
CA HIS A 285 -11.94 -9.67 -14.86
C HIS A 285 -12.43 -8.72 -15.96
N GLN A 286 -12.18 -7.41 -15.84
CA GLN A 286 -12.52 -6.45 -16.90
C GLN A 286 -11.77 -6.71 -18.22
N LYS A 287 -10.52 -7.19 -18.14
CA LYS A 287 -9.73 -7.54 -19.33
C LYS A 287 -10.25 -8.81 -20.02
N LEU A 288 -10.69 -9.80 -19.25
CA LEU A 288 -11.26 -11.05 -19.77
C LEU A 288 -12.66 -10.86 -20.39
N GLY A 289 -13.45 -9.92 -19.89
CA GLY A 289 -14.77 -9.59 -20.45
C GLY A 289 -14.76 -8.67 -21.68
N SER A 290 -13.57 -8.22 -22.12
CA SER A 290 -13.40 -7.30 -23.26
C SER A 290 -12.91 -8.00 -24.55
N THR A 291 -12.88 -9.33 -24.55
CA THR A 291 -12.61 -10.20 -25.72
C THR A 291 -13.90 -10.78 -26.26
#